data_AF-A0A1Z5KCW4-F1
#
_entry.id   AF-A0A1Z5KCW4-F1
#
_cell.length_a   1.000
_cell.length_b   1.000
_cell.length_c   1.000
_cell.angle_alpha   90.00
_cell.angle_beta   90.00
_cell.angle_gamma   90.00
#
_symmetry.space_group_name_H-M   'P 1'
#
loop_
_entity.id
_entity.type
_entity.pdbx_description
1 polymer ?
#
loop_
_entity_poly.entity_id
_entity_poly.type
_entity_poly.pdbx_seq_one_letter_code
_entity_poly.pdbx_strand_id
1 'polypeptide(L)'
;MRTTLLTILFCLQYRTGQGFVLNSHRGGVVKRFLNDYSDGIPTEIKNAVLKSVYLDMVNFSRENGNPNIPLGSKEGRQCEQLRRLAVQGKLSEQEMELLQKMNFRFYSLEQVYETADFDELYGKLVKYRDENDGDVSPPKKYNKDPELGAWVTGIRRKGKDYLDPDHVKKLDAIQFDWVSPRGCGSQFMTQYRDLLRRKSQGEDIFQDEAARKWLRAQQEAAKRGTLSETRRHYMEALMQGKDWVTDKLPRQT
;
A
#
# COMPACT_ATOMS: atom_id res chain seq x y z
N MET A 1 3.81 37.13 -23.10
CA MET A 1 3.54 36.33 -21.87
C MET A 1 2.83 35.05 -22.28
N ARG A 2 3.09 33.96 -21.55
CA ARG A 2 2.61 32.56 -21.72
C ARG A 2 3.58 31.63 -22.45
N THR A 3 4.61 31.28 -21.69
CA THR A 3 5.35 30.02 -21.69
C THR A 3 4.42 28.85 -21.31
N THR A 4 4.88 27.62 -21.55
CA THR A 4 4.35 26.30 -21.12
C THR A 4 3.19 25.69 -21.90
N LEU A 5 3.52 25.01 -23.00
CA LEU A 5 2.76 23.87 -23.57
C LEU A 5 3.75 23.01 -24.39
N LEU A 6 4.66 22.28 -23.73
CA LEU A 6 5.59 21.36 -24.40
C LEU A 6 6.17 20.36 -23.39
N THR A 7 5.34 19.54 -22.76
CA THR A 7 5.81 18.36 -21.98
C THR A 7 4.75 17.28 -21.76
N ILE A 8 3.75 17.15 -22.64
CA ILE A 8 2.75 16.08 -22.55
C ILE A 8 2.54 15.52 -23.95
N LEU A 9 3.49 14.71 -24.44
CA LEU A 9 3.30 14.00 -25.71
C LEU A 9 4.15 12.73 -25.88
N PHE A 10 4.74 12.17 -24.82
CA PHE A 10 5.62 11.00 -24.97
C PHE A 10 4.99 9.64 -24.60
N CYS A 11 3.73 9.56 -24.17
CA CYS A 11 3.12 8.29 -23.74
C CYS A 11 1.89 7.83 -24.54
N LEU A 12 1.64 8.37 -25.74
CA LEU A 12 0.48 7.95 -26.57
C LEU A 12 0.79 6.92 -27.67
N GLN A 13 2.01 6.36 -27.75
CA GLN A 13 2.37 5.44 -28.84
C GLN A 13 2.50 3.95 -28.51
N TYR A 14 2.33 3.51 -27.27
CA TYR A 14 2.39 2.07 -26.98
C TYR A 14 0.99 1.44 -26.91
N ARG A 15 0.37 1.34 -28.09
CA ARG A 15 -0.89 0.61 -28.30
C ARG A 15 -0.71 -0.45 -29.39
N THR A 16 -0.10 -1.58 -29.01
CA THR A 16 -0.34 -2.93 -29.55
C THR A 16 0.02 -3.86 -28.37
N GLY A 17 -0.84 -4.70 -27.82
CA GLY A 17 -1.74 -5.64 -28.45
C GLY A 17 -1.29 -7.07 -28.14
N GLN A 18 -1.21 -7.45 -26.85
CA GLN A 18 -1.33 -8.85 -26.40
C GLN A 18 -1.77 -8.85 -24.93
N GLY A 19 -2.96 -9.42 -24.66
CA GLY A 19 -3.44 -9.66 -23.31
C GLY A 19 -2.64 -10.78 -22.66
N PHE A 20 -1.94 -10.47 -21.56
CA PHE A 20 -1.41 -11.49 -20.67
C PHE A 20 -2.38 -11.70 -19.51
N VAL A 21 -3.12 -12.80 -19.59
CA VAL A 21 -3.83 -13.39 -18.45
C VAL A 21 -2.77 -13.91 -17.49
N LEU A 22 -2.45 -13.16 -16.43
CA LEU A 22 -1.60 -13.67 -15.35
C LEU A 22 -2.47 -14.25 -14.24
N ASN A 23 -2.49 -15.59 -14.26
CA ASN A 23 -3.06 -16.47 -13.26
C ASN A 23 -2.48 -16.12 -11.88
N SER A 24 -3.35 -15.68 -10.98
CA SER A 24 -3.09 -15.60 -9.54
C SER A 24 -2.77 -16.99 -9.04
N HIS A 25 -1.51 -17.27 -8.68
CA HIS A 25 -1.12 -18.29 -7.68
C HIS A 25 0.32 -18.03 -7.21
N ARG A 26 0.43 -17.72 -5.91
CA ARG A 26 1.63 -17.83 -5.05
C ARG A 26 2.66 -16.70 -5.17
N GLY A 27 3.06 -16.17 -4.02
CA GLY A 27 4.29 -15.40 -3.80
C GLY A 27 5.60 -16.14 -4.17
N GLY A 28 5.52 -17.21 -4.95
CA GLY A 28 6.64 -17.85 -5.64
C GLY A 28 6.96 -17.21 -6.98
N VAL A 29 6.02 -16.54 -7.67
CA VAL A 29 6.29 -15.95 -9.01
C VAL A 29 7.16 -14.70 -8.92
N VAL A 30 6.88 -13.79 -7.99
CA VAL A 30 7.72 -12.61 -7.74
C VAL A 30 9.09 -13.01 -7.17
N LYS A 31 9.13 -14.01 -6.27
CA LYS A 31 10.39 -14.60 -5.79
C LYS A 31 11.18 -15.32 -6.90
N ARG A 32 10.52 -15.92 -7.90
CA ARG A 32 11.17 -16.48 -9.10
C ARG A 32 11.75 -15.38 -9.98
N PHE A 33 10.97 -14.34 -10.27
CA PHE A 33 11.45 -13.20 -11.08
C PHE A 33 12.63 -12.47 -10.43
N LEU A 34 12.69 -12.40 -9.10
CA LEU A 34 13.80 -11.78 -8.38
C LEU A 34 15.04 -12.67 -8.22
N ASN A 35 14.90 -13.99 -8.43
CA ASN A 35 16.04 -14.91 -8.59
C ASN A 35 16.68 -14.79 -9.99
N ASP A 36 15.99 -14.20 -10.97
CA ASP A 36 16.52 -13.99 -12.33
C ASP A 36 17.38 -12.71 -12.44
N TYR A 37 17.30 -11.80 -11.45
CA TYR A 37 18.26 -10.71 -11.34
C TYR A 37 19.54 -11.26 -10.75
N SER A 38 20.57 -11.35 -11.59
CA SER A 38 21.90 -11.80 -11.19
C SER A 38 22.45 -10.94 -10.05
N ASP A 39 23.32 -11.52 -9.23
CA ASP A 39 24.05 -10.77 -8.18
C ASP A 39 25.04 -9.74 -8.77
N GLY A 40 25.13 -9.66 -10.10
CA GLY A 40 25.94 -8.70 -10.85
C GLY A 40 25.12 -7.54 -11.40
N ILE A 41 25.81 -6.43 -11.68
CA ILE A 41 25.23 -5.27 -12.36
C ILE A 41 25.15 -5.57 -13.87
N PRO A 42 23.96 -5.50 -14.50
CA PRO A 42 23.81 -5.64 -15.95
C PRO A 42 24.72 -4.70 -16.72
N THR A 43 25.36 -5.20 -17.78
CA THR A 43 26.31 -4.44 -18.60
C THR A 43 25.68 -3.29 -19.36
N GLU A 44 24.36 -3.35 -19.54
CA GLU A 44 23.53 -2.37 -20.23
C GLU A 44 23.38 -1.07 -19.43
N ILE A 45 23.61 -1.12 -18.11
CA ILE A 45 23.53 0.05 -17.23
C ILE A 45 24.76 0.94 -17.43
N LYS A 46 24.55 2.10 -18.06
CA LYS A 46 25.58 3.10 -18.34
C LYS A 46 25.53 4.28 -17.37
N ASN A 47 24.34 4.62 -16.90
CA ASN A 47 24.11 5.73 -16.00
C ASN A 47 24.76 5.44 -14.63
N ALA A 48 25.67 6.31 -14.21
CA ALA A 48 26.45 6.13 -12.99
C ALA A 48 25.59 6.03 -11.72
N VAL A 49 24.46 6.75 -11.67
CA VAL A 49 23.55 6.71 -10.53
C VAL A 49 22.84 5.36 -10.46
N LEU A 50 22.31 4.91 -11.60
CA LEU A 50 21.62 3.62 -11.69
C LEU A 50 22.57 2.48 -11.34
N LYS A 51 23.78 2.51 -11.91
CA LYS A 51 24.84 1.55 -11.63
C LYS A 51 25.17 1.47 -10.15
N SER A 52 25.26 2.62 -9.48
CA SER A 52 25.62 2.68 -8.06
C SER A 52 24.53 2.15 -7.12
N VAL A 53 23.25 2.24 -7.48
CA VAL A 53 22.13 1.88 -6.58
C VAL A 53 21.43 0.58 -6.98
N TYR A 54 21.81 -0.01 -8.12
CA TYR A 54 21.15 -1.19 -8.69
C TYR A 54 21.10 -2.38 -7.72
N LEU A 55 22.23 -2.77 -7.12
CA LEU A 55 22.26 -3.91 -6.20
C LEU A 55 21.46 -3.63 -4.92
N ASP A 56 21.49 -2.40 -4.42
CA ASP A 56 20.66 -1.99 -3.28
C ASP A 56 19.18 -2.10 -3.62
N MET A 57 18.77 -1.68 -4.83
CA MET A 57 17.41 -1.82 -5.32
C MET A 57 16.98 -3.29 -5.44
N VAL A 58 17.85 -4.16 -5.95
CA VAL A 58 17.58 -5.61 -6.04
C VAL A 58 17.39 -6.20 -4.64
N ASN A 59 18.31 -5.92 -3.70
CA ASN A 59 18.24 -6.43 -2.34
C ASN A 59 17.01 -5.90 -1.59
N PHE A 60 16.75 -4.59 -1.70
CA PHE A 60 15.56 -3.98 -1.13
C PHE A 60 14.28 -4.59 -1.72
N SER A 61 14.27 -4.91 -3.02
CA SER A 61 13.15 -5.59 -3.67
C SER A 61 12.96 -7.02 -3.20
N ARG A 62 14.02 -7.77 -2.90
CA ARG A 62 13.92 -9.13 -2.32
C ARG A 62 13.22 -9.12 -0.97
N GLU A 63 13.45 -8.09 -0.16
CA GLU A 63 12.86 -7.96 1.19
C GLU A 63 11.46 -7.32 1.17
N ASN A 64 11.27 -6.28 0.34
CA ASN A 64 10.10 -5.39 0.40
C ASN A 64 9.15 -5.57 -0.81
N GLY A 65 9.54 -6.36 -1.81
CA GLY A 65 8.75 -6.63 -3.01
C GLY A 65 8.77 -5.51 -4.05
N ASN A 66 9.61 -4.47 -3.88
CA ASN A 66 9.81 -3.40 -4.84
C ASN A 66 11.18 -2.71 -4.64
N PRO A 67 11.75 -2.03 -5.65
CA PRO A 67 13.08 -1.42 -5.60
C PRO A 67 13.11 0.02 -5.04
N ASN A 68 12.00 0.52 -4.49
CA ASN A 68 11.86 1.95 -4.16
C ASN A 68 12.35 2.27 -2.74
N ILE A 69 13.66 2.44 -2.61
CA ILE A 69 14.30 2.71 -1.33
C ILE A 69 13.84 4.08 -0.76
N PRO A 70 13.45 4.18 0.52
CA PRO A 70 12.98 5.42 1.13
C PRO A 70 14.04 6.54 1.18
N LEU A 71 13.62 7.80 0.97
CA LEU A 71 14.47 9.02 0.94
C LEU A 71 15.36 9.25 2.18
N GLY A 72 15.13 8.54 3.29
CA GLY A 72 15.92 8.65 4.50
C GLY A 72 17.35 8.13 4.38
N SER A 73 17.66 7.33 3.36
CA SER A 73 19.01 6.79 3.12
C SER A 73 19.73 7.46 1.94
N LYS A 74 21.01 7.13 1.75
CA LYS A 74 21.78 7.57 0.58
C LYS A 74 21.20 6.98 -0.70
N GLU A 75 20.84 5.70 -0.68
CA GLU A 75 20.30 4.93 -1.78
C GLU A 75 18.89 5.43 -2.15
N GLY A 76 18.09 5.83 -1.16
CA GLY A 76 16.81 6.50 -1.41
C GLY A 76 16.96 7.86 -2.10
N ARG A 77 18.01 8.63 -1.77
CA ARG A 77 18.34 9.86 -2.51
C ARG A 77 18.77 9.57 -3.95
N GLN A 78 19.46 8.46 -4.18
CA GLN A 78 19.81 8.01 -5.54
C GLN A 78 18.57 7.58 -6.33
N CYS A 79 17.62 6.88 -5.71
CA CYS A 79 16.31 6.59 -6.33
C CYS A 79 15.59 7.87 -6.75
N GLU A 80 15.58 8.89 -5.90
CA GLU A 80 14.99 10.19 -6.26
C GLU A 80 15.72 10.89 -7.42
N GLN A 81 17.04 10.77 -7.46
CA GLN A 81 17.83 11.27 -8.59
C GLN A 81 17.49 10.54 -9.89
N LEU A 82 17.28 9.22 -9.85
CA LEU A 82 16.86 8.43 -11.02
C LEU A 82 15.51 8.92 -11.59
N ARG A 83 14.54 9.25 -10.72
CA ARG A 83 13.26 9.84 -11.15
C ARG A 83 13.46 11.13 -11.94
N ARG A 84 14.31 12.03 -11.43
CA ARG A 84 14.66 13.29 -12.12
C ARG A 84 15.36 13.05 -13.45
N LEU A 85 16.27 12.07 -13.50
CA LEU A 85 16.99 11.71 -14.73
C LEU A 85 16.04 11.13 -15.80
N ALA A 86 15.07 10.30 -15.39
CA ALA A 86 14.06 9.78 -16.29
C ALA A 86 13.22 10.90 -16.94
N VAL A 87 12.72 11.84 -16.12
CA VAL A 87 11.96 13.01 -16.62
C VAL A 87 12.81 13.88 -17.56
N GLN A 88 14.12 13.97 -17.31
CA GLN A 88 15.05 14.71 -18.17
C GLN A 88 15.47 13.95 -19.44
N GLY A 89 14.99 12.71 -19.65
CA GLY A 89 15.40 11.88 -20.78
C GLY A 89 16.88 11.47 -20.73
N LYS A 90 17.47 11.38 -19.53
CA LYS A 90 18.90 11.05 -19.30
C LYS A 90 19.15 9.58 -18.94
N LEU A 91 18.13 8.74 -19.02
CA LEU A 91 18.25 7.30 -18.93
C LEU A 91 18.07 6.72 -20.34
N SER A 92 18.84 5.69 -20.69
CA SER A 92 18.67 5.01 -21.97
C SER A 92 17.37 4.21 -22.00
N GLU A 93 16.93 3.81 -23.20
CA GLU A 93 15.75 2.97 -23.38
C GLU A 93 15.88 1.64 -22.60
N GLN A 94 17.04 0.98 -22.65
CA GLN A 94 17.29 -0.25 -21.91
C GLN A 94 17.25 -0.03 -20.39
N GLU A 95 17.74 1.12 -19.90
CA GLU A 95 17.70 1.45 -18.47
C GLU A 95 16.28 1.71 -17.99
N MET A 96 15.47 2.39 -18.81
CA MET A 96 14.05 2.60 -18.54
C MET A 96 13.29 1.27 -18.51
N GLU A 97 13.51 0.40 -19.49
CA GLU A 97 12.88 -0.92 -19.56
C GLU A 97 13.28 -1.79 -18.35
N LEU A 98 14.56 -1.79 -17.98
CA LEU A 98 15.05 -2.51 -16.81
C LEU A 98 14.35 -2.03 -15.52
N LEU A 99 14.31 -0.72 -15.30
CA LEU A 99 13.67 -0.11 -14.15
C LEU A 99 12.16 -0.41 -14.11
N GLN A 100 11.47 -0.37 -15.26
CA GLN A 100 10.07 -0.77 -15.36
C GLN A 100 9.87 -2.25 -15.01
N LYS A 101 10.72 -3.14 -15.54
CA LYS A 101 10.67 -4.57 -15.24
C LYS A 101 10.90 -4.87 -13.76
N MET A 102 11.74 -4.07 -13.10
CA MET A 102 11.97 -4.15 -11.65
C MET A 102 10.84 -3.55 -10.82
N ASN A 103 9.83 -2.94 -11.45
CA ASN A 103 8.77 -2.18 -10.79
C ASN A 103 9.27 -0.94 -10.03
N PHE A 104 10.26 -0.25 -10.59
CA PHE A 104 10.77 1.02 -10.09
C PHE A 104 9.82 2.17 -10.43
N ARG A 105 9.49 3.00 -9.44
CA ARG A 105 8.57 4.11 -9.62
C ARG A 105 9.31 5.37 -10.06
N PHE A 106 8.91 5.88 -11.21
CA PHE A 106 9.43 7.13 -11.76
C PHE A 106 8.75 8.40 -11.23
N TYR A 107 7.51 8.29 -10.73
CA TYR A 107 6.72 9.44 -10.31
C TYR A 107 6.74 9.65 -8.79
N SER A 108 6.72 10.90 -8.38
CA SER A 108 6.60 11.30 -6.96
C SER A 108 5.34 10.72 -6.33
N LEU A 109 5.39 10.35 -5.05
CA LEU A 109 4.23 9.97 -4.24
C LEU A 109 3.09 11.00 -4.30
N GLU A 110 3.43 12.27 -4.54
CA GLU A 110 2.47 13.36 -4.66
C GLU A 110 1.66 13.30 -5.96
N GLN A 111 2.22 12.69 -7.02
CA GLN A 111 1.60 12.53 -8.34
C GLN A 111 1.03 11.13 -8.58
N VAL A 112 1.25 10.19 -7.65
CA VAL A 112 0.83 8.78 -7.78
C VAL A 112 -0.65 8.64 -8.16
N TYR A 113 -1.54 9.52 -7.70
CA TYR A 113 -2.94 9.46 -8.13
C TYR A 113 -3.12 9.73 -9.64
N GLU A 114 -2.37 10.68 -10.20
CA GLU A 114 -2.53 11.13 -11.58
C GLU A 114 -1.82 10.23 -12.58
N THR A 115 -0.81 9.48 -12.13
CA THR A 115 0.05 8.70 -13.01
C THR A 115 -0.02 7.20 -12.80
N ALA A 116 -0.58 6.72 -11.69
CA ALA A 116 -0.62 5.29 -11.42
C ALA A 116 -1.81 4.60 -12.08
N ASP A 117 -1.59 3.34 -12.46
CA ASP A 117 -2.64 2.46 -12.92
C ASP A 117 -3.58 2.11 -11.76
N PHE A 118 -4.87 2.43 -11.94
CA PHE A 118 -5.88 2.19 -10.92
C PHE A 118 -6.02 0.70 -10.59
N ASP A 119 -6.05 -0.17 -11.60
CA ASP A 119 -6.29 -1.60 -11.42
C ASP A 119 -5.11 -2.27 -10.73
N GLU A 120 -3.89 -1.83 -11.02
CA GLU A 120 -2.70 -2.30 -10.31
C GLU A 120 -2.74 -1.96 -8.81
N LEU A 121 -3.02 -0.68 -8.47
CA LEU A 121 -3.05 -0.25 -7.08
C LEU A 121 -4.28 -0.72 -6.32
N TYR A 122 -5.40 -0.90 -7.02
CA TYR A 122 -6.56 -1.57 -6.48
C TYR A 122 -6.22 -3.03 -6.12
N GLY A 123 -5.52 -3.76 -7.01
CA GLY A 123 -5.03 -5.11 -6.71
C GLY A 123 -4.11 -5.15 -5.48
N LYS A 124 -3.18 -4.18 -5.37
CA LYS A 124 -2.33 -4.01 -4.17
C LYS A 124 -3.16 -3.71 -2.92
N LEU A 125 -4.23 -2.91 -3.02
CA LEU A 125 -5.14 -2.60 -1.91
C LEU A 125 -5.91 -3.83 -1.44
N VAL A 126 -6.44 -4.63 -2.37
CA VAL A 126 -7.11 -5.91 -2.07
C VAL A 126 -6.17 -6.85 -1.33
N LYS A 127 -4.92 -6.97 -1.81
CA LYS A 127 -3.90 -7.76 -1.13
C LYS A 127 -3.59 -7.22 0.27
N TYR A 128 -3.45 -5.89 0.40
CA TYR A 128 -3.25 -5.26 1.71
C TYR A 128 -4.39 -5.59 2.68
N ARG A 129 -5.64 -5.49 2.22
CA ARG A 129 -6.83 -5.86 3.00
C ARG A 129 -6.74 -7.31 3.49
N ASP A 130 -6.42 -8.24 2.61
CA ASP A 130 -6.34 -9.67 2.94
C ASP A 130 -5.18 -9.96 3.91
N GLU A 131 -4.07 -9.25 3.80
CA GLU A 131 -2.92 -9.35 4.72
C GLU A 131 -3.10 -8.61 6.06
N ASN A 132 -4.10 -7.74 6.19
CA ASN A 132 -4.29 -6.85 7.34
C ASN A 132 -5.72 -6.92 7.90
N ASP A 133 -6.29 -8.13 7.93
CA ASP A 133 -7.56 -8.43 8.61
C ASP A 133 -8.74 -7.53 8.15
N GLY A 134 -8.83 -7.29 6.85
CA GLY A 134 -9.89 -6.44 6.28
C GLY A 134 -9.53 -4.95 6.22
N ASP A 135 -8.35 -4.52 6.67
CA ASP A 135 -7.97 -3.10 6.65
C ASP A 135 -7.74 -2.63 5.21
N VAL A 136 -8.65 -1.82 4.68
CA VAL A 136 -8.53 -1.13 3.38
C VAL A 136 -7.91 0.25 3.49
N SER A 137 -7.27 0.52 4.62
CA SER A 137 -6.59 1.77 4.88
C SER A 137 -5.11 1.44 5.14
N PRO A 138 -4.22 1.51 4.16
CA PRO A 138 -2.77 1.53 4.40
C PRO A 138 -2.28 2.90 4.93
N PRO A 139 -1.28 2.96 5.84
CA PRO A 139 -0.73 4.22 6.34
C PRO A 139 -0.21 5.13 5.21
N LYS A 140 -0.30 6.46 5.35
CA LYS A 140 0.27 7.39 4.35
C LYS A 140 1.75 7.12 4.07
N LYS A 141 2.53 6.84 5.13
CA LYS A 141 3.94 6.43 5.07
C LYS A 141 4.03 4.91 5.23
N TYR A 142 3.44 4.16 4.31
CA TYR A 142 3.47 2.70 4.36
C TYR A 142 4.81 2.19 3.83
N ASN A 143 5.72 1.75 4.70
CA ASN A 143 7.10 1.41 4.29
C ASN A 143 7.16 0.20 3.33
N LYS A 144 6.28 -0.79 3.50
CA LYS A 144 6.24 -1.99 2.64
C LYS A 144 5.79 -1.64 1.22
N ASP A 145 4.80 -0.75 1.10
CA ASP A 145 4.36 -0.22 -0.19
C ASP A 145 4.00 1.28 -0.10
N PRO A 146 4.99 2.17 -0.30
CA PRO A 146 4.76 3.61 -0.21
C PRO A 146 3.80 4.13 -1.28
N GLU A 147 3.65 3.43 -2.43
CA GLU A 147 2.65 3.81 -3.46
C GLU A 147 1.28 3.72 -2.89
N LEU A 148 0.99 2.57 -2.30
CA LEU A 148 -0.34 2.24 -1.92
C LEU A 148 -0.82 3.20 -0.84
N GLY A 149 0.06 3.52 0.12
CA GLY A 149 -0.19 4.54 1.14
C GLY A 149 -0.44 5.94 0.55
N ALA A 150 0.35 6.35 -0.44
CA ALA A 150 0.20 7.64 -1.10
C ALA A 150 -1.04 7.71 -2.00
N TRP A 151 -1.30 6.67 -2.78
CA TRP A 151 -2.46 6.53 -3.66
C TRP A 151 -3.76 6.56 -2.88
N VAL A 152 -3.88 5.75 -1.81
CA VAL A 152 -5.06 5.77 -0.93
C VAL A 152 -5.27 7.16 -0.32
N THR A 153 -4.19 7.86 0.03
CA THR A 153 -4.27 9.24 0.50
C THR A 153 -4.74 10.20 -0.60
N GLY A 154 -4.24 10.01 -1.83
CA GLY A 154 -4.58 10.80 -3.01
C GLY A 154 -6.03 10.66 -3.43
N ILE A 155 -6.53 9.43 -3.60
CA ILE A 155 -7.93 9.15 -3.98
C ILE A 155 -8.91 9.73 -2.96
N ARG A 156 -8.59 9.65 -1.66
CA ARG A 156 -9.41 10.26 -0.59
C ARG A 156 -9.43 11.77 -0.65
N ARG A 157 -8.27 12.40 -0.94
CA ARG A 157 -8.17 13.86 -1.05
C ARG A 157 -8.93 14.41 -2.25
N LYS A 158 -8.94 13.68 -3.38
CA LYS A 158 -9.70 14.04 -4.58
C LYS A 158 -11.20 13.80 -4.39
N GLY A 159 -11.56 12.73 -3.66
CA GLY A 159 -12.95 12.40 -3.32
C GLY A 159 -13.67 11.63 -4.44
N LYS A 160 -14.80 11.00 -4.09
CA LYS A 160 -15.57 10.11 -5.00
C LYS A 160 -15.89 10.77 -6.33
N ASP A 161 -16.29 12.05 -6.29
CA ASP A 161 -16.76 12.81 -7.46
C ASP A 161 -15.70 13.02 -8.53
N TYR A 162 -14.42 12.82 -8.18
CA TYR A 162 -13.29 12.96 -9.10
C TYR A 162 -12.86 11.62 -9.73
N LEU A 163 -13.38 10.48 -9.25
CA LEU A 163 -13.05 9.17 -9.80
C LEU A 163 -14.07 8.73 -10.86
N ASP A 164 -13.60 7.86 -11.76
CA ASP A 164 -14.47 7.11 -12.65
C ASP A 164 -15.53 6.33 -11.82
N PRO A 165 -16.82 6.36 -12.19
CA PRO A 165 -17.87 5.64 -11.48
C PRO A 165 -17.59 4.14 -11.28
N ASP A 166 -16.92 3.48 -12.22
CA ASP A 166 -16.60 2.06 -12.10
C ASP A 166 -15.45 1.81 -11.11
N HIS A 167 -14.50 2.76 -11.01
CA HIS A 167 -13.49 2.75 -9.95
C HIS A 167 -14.12 2.93 -8.56
N VAL A 168 -15.10 3.82 -8.43
CA VAL A 168 -15.86 3.99 -7.19
C VAL A 168 -16.60 2.71 -6.81
N LYS A 169 -17.27 2.05 -7.76
CA LYS A 169 -17.94 0.75 -7.52
C LYS A 169 -16.96 -0.32 -7.03
N LYS A 170 -15.78 -0.43 -7.64
CA LYS A 170 -14.73 -1.38 -7.21
C LYS A 170 -14.28 -1.12 -5.77
N LEU A 171 -14.09 0.15 -5.40
CA LEU A 171 -13.70 0.56 -4.04
C LEU A 171 -14.82 0.32 -3.03
N ASP A 172 -16.07 0.66 -3.37
CA ASP A 172 -17.22 0.45 -2.49
C ASP A 172 -17.49 -1.06 -2.27
N ALA A 173 -17.24 -1.91 -3.26
CA ALA A 173 -17.36 -3.37 -3.14
C ALA A 173 -16.41 -3.98 -2.10
N ILE A 174 -15.29 -3.32 -1.78
CA ILE A 174 -14.35 -3.74 -0.74
C ILE A 174 -14.55 -2.93 0.55
N GLN A 175 -15.68 -2.23 0.69
CA GLN A 175 -15.99 -1.35 1.81
C GLN A 175 -14.90 -0.28 2.05
N PHE A 176 -14.34 0.27 0.97
CA PHE A 176 -13.30 1.30 1.07
C PHE A 176 -13.78 2.53 1.86
N ASP A 177 -13.05 2.86 2.93
CA ASP A 177 -13.35 4.04 3.73
C ASP A 177 -12.83 5.30 3.03
N TRP A 178 -13.75 6.17 2.63
CA TRP A 178 -13.43 7.42 1.93
C TRP A 178 -12.92 8.50 2.88
N VAL A 179 -13.18 8.35 4.18
CA VAL A 179 -12.59 9.18 5.22
C VAL A 179 -11.44 8.40 5.83
N SER A 180 -10.26 9.01 5.98
CA SER A 180 -9.18 8.30 6.68
C SER A 180 -9.59 8.08 8.14
N PRO A 181 -9.72 6.83 8.63
CA PRO A 181 -9.92 6.58 10.07
C PRO A 181 -8.69 6.99 10.89
N ARG A 182 -7.58 7.25 10.19
CA ARG A 182 -6.34 7.81 10.71
C ARG A 182 -6.27 9.30 10.38
N GLY A 183 -6.97 10.11 11.17
CA GLY A 183 -6.23 11.19 11.83
C GLY A 183 -5.19 10.51 12.72
N CYS A 184 -3.91 10.79 12.48
CA CYS A 184 -2.71 10.24 13.15
C CYS A 184 -2.96 9.04 14.07
N GLY A 185 -2.78 7.81 13.54
CA GLY A 185 -2.68 6.58 14.35
C GLY A 185 -3.68 6.47 15.49
N SER A 186 -4.99 6.47 15.19
CA SER A 186 -6.02 6.44 16.21
C SER A 186 -5.71 5.34 17.22
N GLN A 187 -5.67 5.68 18.51
CA GLN A 187 -5.41 4.76 19.62
C GLN A 187 -6.22 3.47 19.51
N PHE A 188 -7.41 3.53 18.90
CA PHE A 188 -8.23 2.38 18.52
C PHE A 188 -7.46 1.32 17.72
N MET A 189 -6.87 1.68 16.58
CA MET A 189 -6.20 0.71 15.68
C MET A 189 -4.93 0.13 16.29
N THR A 190 -4.22 0.93 17.10
CA THR A 190 -3.04 0.45 17.83
C THR A 190 -3.45 -0.66 18.80
N GLN A 191 -4.50 -0.42 19.59
CA GLN A 191 -4.98 -1.42 20.55
C GLN A 191 -5.61 -2.63 19.87
N TYR A 192 -6.42 -2.42 18.83
CA TYR A 192 -7.01 -3.51 18.05
C TYR A 192 -5.95 -4.47 17.50
N ARG A 193 -4.89 -3.95 16.85
CA ARG A 193 -3.82 -4.77 16.28
C ARG A 193 -2.99 -5.48 17.35
N ASP A 194 -2.74 -4.82 18.49
CA ASP A 194 -2.06 -5.46 19.62
C ASP A 194 -2.84 -6.67 20.14
N LEU A 195 -4.13 -6.49 20.42
CA LEU A 195 -4.99 -7.56 20.93
C LEU A 195 -5.16 -8.69 19.91
N LEU A 196 -5.29 -8.36 18.63
CA LEU A 196 -5.41 -9.37 17.58
C LEU A 196 -4.13 -10.22 17.47
N ARG A 197 -2.96 -9.58 17.51
CA ARG A 197 -1.66 -10.27 17.55
C ARG A 197 -1.56 -11.19 18.77
N ARG A 198 -1.86 -10.69 19.97
CA ARG A 198 -1.83 -11.47 21.23
C ARG A 198 -2.75 -12.68 21.16
N LYS A 199 -3.98 -12.48 20.71
CA LYS A 199 -4.95 -13.55 20.47
C LYS A 199 -4.44 -14.59 19.47
N SER A 200 -3.78 -14.15 18.39
CA SER A 200 -3.17 -15.06 17.39
C SER A 200 -2.03 -15.92 17.95
N GLN A 201 -1.37 -15.45 19.02
CA GLN A 201 -0.34 -16.19 19.75
C GLN A 201 -0.93 -17.14 20.80
N GLY A 202 -2.27 -17.26 20.86
CA GLY A 202 -2.98 -18.11 21.82
C GLY A 202 -3.22 -17.46 23.18
N GLU A 203 -2.96 -16.16 23.33
CA GLU A 203 -3.23 -15.46 24.59
C GLU A 203 -4.73 -15.25 24.80
N ASP A 204 -5.22 -15.55 26.00
CA ASP A 204 -6.56 -15.15 26.42
C ASP A 204 -6.58 -13.66 26.77
N ILE A 205 -6.81 -12.84 25.74
CA ILE A 205 -6.92 -11.38 25.88
C ILE A 205 -8.04 -10.95 26.84
N PHE A 206 -8.98 -11.84 27.21
CA PHE A 206 -10.02 -11.53 28.18
C PHE A 206 -9.52 -11.60 29.62
N GLN A 207 -8.34 -12.17 29.90
CA GLN A 207 -7.74 -12.13 31.24
C GLN A 207 -7.04 -10.81 31.53
N ASP A 208 -6.56 -10.10 30.50
CA ASP A 208 -5.89 -8.82 30.65
C ASP A 208 -6.87 -7.69 30.99
N GLU A 209 -6.67 -7.06 32.15
CA GLU A 209 -7.48 -5.96 32.63
C GLU A 209 -7.47 -4.74 31.67
N ALA A 210 -6.31 -4.42 31.08
CA ALA A 210 -6.19 -3.29 30.16
C ALA A 210 -6.97 -3.55 28.87
N ALA A 211 -6.87 -4.77 28.33
CA ALA A 211 -7.64 -5.22 27.19
C ALA A 211 -9.15 -5.16 27.48
N ARG A 212 -9.60 -5.71 28.63
CA ARG A 212 -11.02 -5.68 29.04
C ARG A 212 -11.57 -4.27 29.15
N LYS A 213 -10.80 -3.35 29.77
CA LYS A 213 -11.20 -1.94 29.89
C LYS A 213 -11.41 -1.30 28.52
N TRP A 214 -10.50 -1.57 27.59
CA TRP A 214 -10.62 -1.07 26.23
C TRP A 214 -11.81 -1.67 25.48
N LEU A 215 -12.03 -2.99 25.57
CA LEU A 215 -13.17 -3.70 24.96
C LEU A 215 -14.51 -3.13 25.46
N ARG A 216 -14.67 -2.93 26.77
CA ARG A 216 -15.87 -2.31 27.36
C ARG A 216 -16.12 -0.90 26.81
N ALA A 217 -15.06 -0.10 26.66
CA ALA A 217 -15.20 1.24 26.09
C ALA A 217 -15.71 1.19 24.63
N GLN A 218 -15.33 0.17 23.86
CA GLN A 218 -15.83 -0.02 22.49
C GLN A 218 -17.30 -0.46 22.49
N GLN A 219 -17.71 -1.34 23.40
CA GLN A 219 -19.12 -1.72 23.58
C GLN A 219 -19.98 -0.49 23.90
N GLU A 220 -19.55 0.35 24.84
CA GLU A 220 -20.28 1.59 25.20
C GLU A 220 -20.30 2.62 24.06
N ALA A 221 -19.22 2.74 23.29
CA ALA A 221 -19.22 3.59 22.10
C ALA A 221 -20.19 3.07 21.02
N ALA A 222 -20.30 1.75 20.85
CA ALA A 222 -21.25 1.14 19.93
C ALA A 222 -22.70 1.32 20.39
N LYS A 223 -23.00 1.15 21.68
CA LYS A 223 -24.32 1.42 22.26
C LYS A 223 -24.77 2.88 22.08
N ARG A 224 -23.84 3.82 22.22
CA ARG A 224 -24.10 5.26 22.01
C ARG A 224 -24.18 5.68 20.54
N GLY A 225 -23.97 4.75 19.59
CA GLY A 225 -23.95 5.06 18.15
C GLY A 225 -22.73 5.89 17.71
N THR A 226 -21.73 6.08 18.56
CA THR A 226 -20.54 6.90 18.27
C THR A 226 -19.39 6.09 17.67
N LEU A 227 -19.51 4.76 17.61
CA LEU A 227 -18.54 3.88 16.97
C LEU A 227 -18.89 3.69 15.49
N SER A 228 -17.94 4.02 14.59
CA SER A 228 -18.12 3.87 13.15
C SER A 228 -18.34 2.42 12.72
N GLU A 229 -18.99 2.21 11.58
CA GLU A 229 -19.33 0.88 11.06
C GLU A 229 -18.08 0.01 10.85
N THR A 230 -17.01 0.58 10.29
CA THR A 230 -15.72 -0.08 10.15
C THR A 230 -15.16 -0.58 11.48
N ARG A 231 -15.27 0.24 12.54
CA ARG A 231 -14.81 -0.16 13.87
C ARG A 231 -15.69 -1.25 14.47
N ARG A 232 -16.99 -1.29 14.15
CA ARG A 232 -17.87 -2.39 14.54
C ARG A 232 -17.43 -3.70 13.89
N HIS A 233 -17.14 -3.68 12.59
CA HIS A 233 -16.65 -4.86 11.86
C HIS A 233 -15.33 -5.39 12.47
N TYR A 234 -14.38 -4.52 12.83
CA TYR A 234 -13.17 -4.94 13.53
C TYR A 234 -13.46 -5.60 14.88
N MET A 235 -14.39 -5.03 15.65
CA MET A 235 -14.76 -5.59 16.95
C MET A 235 -15.49 -6.93 16.81
N GLU A 236 -16.34 -7.11 15.80
CA GLU A 236 -16.97 -8.40 15.48
C GLU A 236 -15.93 -9.49 15.20
N ALA A 237 -14.90 -9.17 14.40
CA ALA A 237 -13.81 -10.08 14.10
C ALA A 237 -13.00 -10.44 15.34
N LEU A 238 -12.66 -9.45 16.18
CA LEU A 238 -11.90 -9.67 17.41
C LEU A 238 -12.68 -10.48 18.45
N MET A 239 -13.99 -10.23 18.57
CA MET A 239 -14.85 -10.83 19.58
C MET A 239 -15.48 -12.16 19.15
N GLN A 240 -15.49 -12.47 17.85
CA GLN A 240 -16.07 -13.70 17.27
C GLN A 240 -17.53 -13.94 17.69
N GLY A 241 -18.33 -12.87 17.82
CA GLY A 241 -19.70 -12.94 18.32
C GLY A 241 -20.63 -11.96 17.58
N LYS A 242 -21.84 -12.44 17.24
CA LYS A 242 -22.86 -11.65 16.53
C LYS A 242 -23.48 -10.52 17.37
N ASP A 243 -23.33 -10.55 18.69
CA ASP A 243 -23.88 -9.54 19.62
C ASP A 243 -22.82 -9.01 20.60
N TRP A 244 -21.59 -8.83 20.12
CA TRP A 244 -20.46 -8.36 20.94
C TRP A 244 -20.72 -7.00 21.62
N VAL A 245 -21.72 -6.23 21.20
CA VAL A 245 -22.10 -4.93 21.76
C VAL A 245 -22.78 -5.09 23.12
N THR A 246 -23.61 -6.11 23.31
CA THR A 246 -24.37 -6.33 24.55
C THR A 246 -23.79 -7.47 25.40
N ASP A 247 -23.03 -8.38 24.80
CA ASP A 247 -22.45 -9.54 25.47
C ASP A 247 -21.50 -9.17 26.61
N LYS A 248 -21.60 -9.91 27.73
CA LYS A 248 -20.64 -9.80 28.83
C LYS A 248 -19.32 -10.44 28.43
N LEU A 249 -18.21 -9.72 28.65
CA LEU A 249 -16.87 -10.29 28.48
C LEU A 249 -16.69 -11.54 29.38
N PRO A 250 -16.02 -12.61 28.90
CA PRO A 250 -15.74 -13.82 29.68
C PRO A 250 -15.17 -13.49 31.07
N ARG A 251 -15.48 -14.28 32.10
CA ARG A 251 -14.96 -14.00 33.45
C ARG A 251 -13.46 -14.30 33.53
N GLN A 252 -12.75 -13.53 34.35
CA GLN A 252 -11.44 -13.95 34.82
C GLN A 252 -11.68 -15.18 35.71
N THR A 253 -11.05 -16.31 35.37
CA THR A 253 -11.09 -17.54 36.17
C THR A 253 -9.98 -17.53 37.19
#